data_AF-A0AA96J9W8-F1
#
_entry.id   AF-A0AA96J9W8-F1
#
_cell.length_a   1.000
_cell.length_b   1.000
_cell.length_c   1.000
_cell.angle_alpha   90.00
_cell.angle_beta   90.00
_cell.angle_gamma   90.00
#
_symmetry.space_group_name_H-M   'P 1'
#
loop_
_entity.id
_entity.type
_entity.pdbx_description
1 polymer ?
#
loop_
_entity_poly.entity_id
_entity_poly.type
_entity_poly.pdbx_seq_one_letter_code
_entity_poly.pdbx_strand_id
1 'polypeptide(L)' 'MPSPRRWATLYKTELIRQRGPWRTVEQVELATLEYVWWWNHQRLHGELGMRTPEEVEAEYYADLAAAQTASVGQGN' A
#
# COMPACT_ATOMS: atom_id res chain seq x y z
N MET A 1 -3.07 4.25 -6.26
CA MET A 1 -3.47 3.07 -5.48
C MET A 1 -4.69 2.46 -6.17
N PRO A 2 -4.82 1.12 -6.31
CA PRO A 2 -5.98 0.55 -7.00
C PRO A 2 -7.28 0.78 -6.23
N SER A 3 -8.39 0.74 -6.96
CA SER A 3 -9.72 0.91 -6.34
C SER A 3 -10.00 -0.15 -5.27
N PRO A 4 -10.83 0.16 -4.25
CA PRO A 4 -11.16 -0.79 -3.16
C PRO A 4 -11.71 -2.13 -3.65
N ARG A 5 -12.50 -2.11 -4.73
CA ARG A 5 -13.04 -3.33 -5.36
C ARG A 5 -11.95 -4.20 -6.01
N ARG A 6 -10.97 -3.56 -6.65
CA ARG A 6 -9.84 -4.25 -7.29
C ARG A 6 -8.93 -4.87 -6.22
N TRP A 7 -8.63 -4.14 -5.15
CA TRP A 7 -7.85 -4.65 -4.02
C TRP A 7 -8.49 -5.89 -3.38
N ALA A 8 -9.78 -5.83 -3.05
CA ALA A 8 -10.49 -6.96 -2.42
C ALA A 8 -10.50 -8.22 -3.31
N THR A 9 -10.60 -8.03 -4.63
CA THR A 9 -10.53 -9.13 -5.60
C THR A 9 -9.15 -9.80 -5.60
N LEU A 10 -8.08 -9.00 -5.61
CA LEU A 10 -6.70 -9.51 -5.62
C LEU A 10 -6.36 -10.19 -4.30
N TYR A 11 -6.70 -9.58 -3.17
CA TYR A 11 -6.51 -10.17 -1.85
C TYR A 11 -7.17 -11.55 -1.71
N LYS A 12 -8.43 -11.68 -2.11
CA LYS A 12 -9.14 -12.98 -2.07
C LYS A 12 -8.51 -14.01 -3.01
N THR A 13 -8.01 -13.59 -4.17
CA THR A 13 -7.50 -14.50 -5.20
C THR A 13 -6.07 -14.95 -4.92
N GLU A 14 -5.18 -14.01 -4.63
CA GLU A 14 -3.75 -14.25 -4.49
C GLU A 14 -3.37 -14.72 -3.08
N LEU A 15 -4.10 -14.28 -2.05
CA LEU A 15 -3.84 -14.72 -0.68
C LEU A 15 -4.77 -15.85 -0.28
N ILE A 16 -6.06 -15.55 -0.13
CA ILE A 16 -7.00 -16.46 0.53
C ILE A 16 -7.18 -17.77 -0.23
N ARG A 17 -7.38 -17.71 -1.55
CA ARG A 17 -7.59 -18.90 -2.38
C ARG A 17 -6.31 -19.67 -2.69
N GLN A 18 -5.20 -18.97 -2.95
CA GLN A 18 -3.95 -19.61 -3.38
C GLN A 18 -3.11 -20.17 -2.23
N ARG A 19 -3.07 -19.55 -1.06
CA ARG A 19 -2.23 -19.99 0.06
C ARG A 19 -2.95 -20.85 1.10
N GLY A 20 -4.23 -21.14 0.89
CA GLY A 20 -4.98 -22.07 1.73
C GLY A 20 -4.52 -23.53 1.56
N PRO A 21 -4.96 -24.45 2.45
CA PRO A 21 -6.06 -24.30 3.40
C PRO A 21 -5.65 -23.64 4.72
N TRP A 22 -6.50 -22.73 5.22
CA TRP A 22 -6.33 -22.02 6.49
C TRP A 22 -7.01 -22.79 7.61
N ARG A 23 -6.30 -23.05 8.71
CA ARG A 23 -6.82 -23.85 9.84
C ARG A 23 -7.19 -23.01 11.05
N THR A 24 -6.58 -21.83 11.20
CA THR A 24 -6.84 -20.91 12.31
C THR A 24 -6.88 -19.46 11.82
N VAL A 25 -7.44 -18.57 12.64
CA VAL A 25 -7.52 -17.13 12.32
C VAL A 25 -6.13 -16.51 12.33
N GLU A 26 -5.26 -16.92 13.25
CA GLU A 26 -3.90 -16.41 13.40
C GLU A 26 -3.06 -16.65 12.14
N GLN A 27 -3.27 -17.78 11.45
CA GLN A 27 -2.60 -18.05 10.17
C GLN A 27 -3.03 -17.05 9.09
N VAL A 28 -4.32 -16.70 9.06
CA VAL A 28 -4.85 -15.73 8.10
C VAL A 28 -4.34 -14.33 8.46
N GLU A 29 -4.33 -13.96 9.73
CA GLU A 29 -3.81 -12.67 10.19
C GLU A 29 -2.33 -12.49 9.83
N LEU A 30 -1.49 -13.47 10.14
CA LEU A 30 -0.07 -13.41 9.79
C LEU A 30 0.13 -13.31 8.27
N ALA A 31 -0.56 -14.15 7.50
CA ALA A 31 -0.47 -14.11 6.04
C ALA A 31 -0.99 -12.79 5.45
N THR A 32 -1.98 -12.16 6.11
CA THR A 32 -2.50 -10.84 5.74
C THR A 32 -1.46 -9.76 5.98
N LEU A 33 -0.79 -9.78 7.13
CA LEU A 33 0.28 -8.84 7.45
C LEU A 33 1.41 -8.93 6.43
N GLU A 34 1.86 -10.14 6.11
CA GLU A 34 2.88 -10.37 5.08
C GLU A 34 2.43 -9.89 3.70
N TYR A 35 1.17 -10.17 3.32
CA TYR A 35 0.62 -9.75 2.03
C TYR A 35 0.54 -8.23 1.91
N VAL A 36 0.06 -7.54 2.95
CA VAL A 36 -0.03 -6.08 2.99
C VAL A 36 1.36 -5.46 2.96
N TRP A 37 2.31 -6.00 3.73
CA TRP A 37 3.68 -5.52 3.72
C TRP A 37 4.29 -5.65 2.30
N TRP A 38 4.21 -6.83 1.70
CA TRP A 38 4.71 -7.05 0.34
C TRP A 38 4.02 -6.12 -0.68
N TRP A 39 2.70 -5.98 -0.58
CA TRP A 39 1.92 -5.13 -1.47
C TRP A 39 2.36 -3.65 -1.42
N ASN A 40 2.67 -3.15 -0.22
CA ASN A 40 3.04 -1.75 0.00
C ASN A 40 4.52 -1.46 -0.28
N HIS A 41 5.42 -2.41 -0.01
CA HIS A 41 6.86 -2.15 -0.02
C HIS A 41 7.60 -2.79 -1.20
N GLN A 42 7.01 -3.82 -1.84
CA GLN A 42 7.73 -4.66 -2.82
C GLN A 42 6.97 -4.83 -4.14
N ARG A 43 5.63 -4.81 -4.11
CA ARG A 43 4.82 -4.95 -5.33
C ARG A 43 4.85 -3.66 -6.13
N LEU A 44 5.29 -3.76 -7.36
CA LEU A 44 5.20 -2.67 -8.34
C LEU A 44 3.81 -2.62 -8.96
N HIS A 45 3.28 -1.41 -9.11
CA HIS A 45 1.95 -1.19 -9.69
C HIS A 45 2.06 -0.39 -10.97
N GLY A 46 1.56 -0.95 -12.08
CA GLY A 46 1.53 -0.23 -13.36
C GLY A 46 0.72 1.07 -13.30
N GLU A 47 -0.35 1.10 -12.50
CA GLU A 47 -1.16 2.30 -12.25
C GLU A 47 -0.39 3.40 -11.49
N LEU A 48 0.71 3.05 -10.82
CA LEU A 48 1.61 3.96 -10.12
C LEU A 48 2.90 4.24 -10.90
N GLY A 49 2.95 3.89 -12.19
CA GLY A 49 4.16 4.05 -13.00
C GLY A 49 5.30 3.11 -12.61
N MET A 50 4.97 1.87 -12.23
CA MET A 50 5.92 0.85 -11.77
C MET A 50 6.65 1.22 -10.47
N ARG A 51 5.94 1.90 -9.57
CA ARG A 51 6.38 2.22 -8.21
C ARG A 51 5.57 1.47 -7.17
N THR A 52 6.09 1.42 -5.95
CA THR A 52 5.37 0.87 -4.81
C THR A 52 4.40 1.92 -4.24
N PRO A 53 3.33 1.51 -3.54
CA PRO A 53 2.46 2.46 -2.86
C PRO A 53 3.20 3.32 -1.83
N GLU A 54 4.14 2.73 -1.09
CA GLU A 54 4.96 3.45 -0.11
C GLU A 54 5.78 4.58 -0.76
N GLU A 55 6.43 4.31 -1.90
CA GLU A 55 7.22 5.32 -2.63
C GLU A 55 6.36 6.52 -3.06
N VAL A 56 5.12 6.26 -3.44
CA VAL A 56 4.18 7.31 -3.88
C VAL A 56 3.65 8.09 -2.68
N GLU A 57 3.34 7.43 -1.57
CA GLU A 57 2.93 8.11 -0.33
C GLU A 57 4.06 8.96 0.24
N ALA A 58 5.30 8.44 0.26
CA ALA A 58 6.46 9.16 0.75
C ALA A 58 6.71 10.46 -0.03
N GLU A 59 6.60 10.42 -1.35
CA GLU A 59 6.72 11.61 -2.20
C GLU A 59 5.59 12.62 -1.92
N TYR A 60 4.34 12.14 -1.83
CA TYR A 60 3.20 13.00 -1.51
C TYR A 60 3.38 13.74 -0.17
N TYR A 61 3.86 13.05 0.87
CA TYR A 61 4.11 13.68 2.16
C TYR A 61 5.31 14.63 2.15
N ALA A 62 6.35 14.35 1.34
CA ALA A 62 7.46 15.27 1.14
C ALA A 62 7.00 16.57 0.48
N ASP A 63 6.18 16.47 -0.57
CA ASP A 63 5.60 17.63 -1.26
C ASP A 63 4.70 18.45 -0.33
N LEU A 64 3.86 17.77 0.45
CA LEU A 64 2.99 18.43 1.42
C LEU A 64 3.78 19.18 2.50
N ALA A 65 4.86 18.58 3.01
CA ALA A 65 5.74 19.21 3.99
C ALA A 65 6.48 20.42 3.41
N ALA A 66 6.94 20.33 2.16
CA ALA A 66 7.59 21.44 1.46
C ALA A 66 6.62 22.62 1.26
N ALA A 67 5.39 22.35 0.83
CA ALA A 67 4.35 23.36 0.66
C ALA A 67 4.00 24.07 1.98
N GLN A 68 3.90 23.31 3.08
CA GLN A 68 3.68 23.89 4.41
C GLN A 68 4.83 24.79 4.84
N THR A 69 6.08 24.35 4.64
CA THR A 69 7.28 25.14 4.96
C THR A 69 7.34 26.45 4.18
N ALA A 70 6.98 26.43 2.89
CA ALA A 70 6.94 27.63 2.05
C ALA A 70 5.88 28.65 2.52
N SER A 71 4.73 28.17 3.00
CA SER A 71 3.67 29.03 3.53
C SER A 71 4.06 29.74 4.84
N VAL A 72 4.90 29.10 5.67
CA VAL A 72 5.42 29.68 6.92
C VAL A 72 6.50 30.74 6.65
N GLY A 73 7.30 30.58 5.60
CA GLY A 73 8.35 31.54 5.23
C GLY A 73 7.87 32.84 4.56
N GLN A 74 6.65 32.85 3.98
CA GLN A 74 6.07 34.03 3.30
C GLN A 74 5.35 35.01 4.24
N GLY A 75 5.29 34.71 5.54
CA GLY A 75 4.56 35.50 6.55
C GLY A 75 5.40 36.38 7.48
N ASN A 76 6.70 36.53 7.24
CA ASN A 76 7.61 37.36 8.06
C ASN A 76 8.16 38.56 7.29
#